data_AF-A0A7Y2CV80-F1
#
_entry.id   AF-A0A7Y2CV80-F1
#
_cell.length_a   1.000
_cell.length_b   1.000
_cell.length_c   1.000
_cell.angle_alpha   90.00
_cell.angle_beta   90.00
_cell.angle_gamma   90.00
#
_symmetry.space_group_name_H-M   'P 1'
#
loop_
_entity.id
_entity.type
_entity.pdbx_description
1 polymer ?
#
loop_
_entity_poly.entity_id
_entity_poly.type
_entity_poly.pdbx_seq_one_letter_code
_entity_poly.pdbx_strand_id
1 'polypeptide(L)'
;FPGERLFLRQTTPHDRVSPYEYVELIFGQPPFTVETETALFRELAIDMLICRNLGGNPSRPKLDAARALGMGVILIDRPPLPAGVRQVAEVRDALAWVDAL
;
A
#
# COMPACT_ATOMS: atom_id res chain seq x y z
N PHE A 1 -4.80 -17.86 -9.28
CA PHE A 1 -5.22 -16.55 -9.77
C PHE A 1 -5.27 -16.68 -11.28
N PRO A 2 -6.41 -16.58 -11.98
CA PRO A 2 -6.39 -16.71 -13.44
C PRO A 2 -5.48 -15.64 -14.06
N GLY A 3 -5.33 -14.48 -13.39
CA GLY A 3 -4.09 -13.71 -13.37
C GLY A 3 -3.60 -13.22 -14.70
N GLU A 4 -4.52 -12.77 -15.55
CA GLU A 4 -4.21 -12.30 -16.89
C GLU A 4 -3.39 -11.00 -16.87
N ARG A 5 -3.53 -10.16 -15.83
CA ARG A 5 -2.81 -8.87 -15.70
C ARG A 5 -2.61 -8.46 -14.24
N LEU A 6 -1.46 -7.86 -13.94
CA LEU A 6 -1.12 -7.26 -12.65
C LEU A 6 -0.63 -5.83 -12.87
N PHE A 7 -1.33 -4.85 -12.30
CA PHE A 7 -0.85 -3.47 -12.26
C PHE A 7 0.03 -3.25 -11.02
N LEU A 8 1.29 -2.92 -11.25
CA LEU A 8 2.26 -2.62 -10.20
C LEU A 8 2.46 -1.11 -10.12
N ARG A 9 1.90 -0.49 -9.07
CA ARG A 9 2.04 0.96 -8.85
C ARG A 9 3.37 1.32 -8.21
N GLN A 10 4.06 2.27 -8.80
CA GLN A 10 5.30 2.86 -8.28
C GLN A 10 5.14 4.37 -8.14
N THR A 11 5.83 4.96 -7.17
CA THR A 11 5.79 6.42 -6.97
C THR A 11 6.71 7.13 -7.95
N THR A 12 7.89 6.59 -8.23
CA THR A 12 8.89 7.22 -9.09
C THR A 12 8.83 6.66 -10.51
N PRO A 13 8.57 7.50 -11.54
CA PRO A 13 8.65 7.09 -12.94
C PRO A 13 10.03 6.59 -13.32
N HIS A 14 10.08 5.54 -14.15
CA HIS A 14 11.31 5.02 -14.75
C HIS A 14 11.01 4.21 -16.01
N ASP A 15 12.05 3.96 -16.81
CA ASP A 15 12.00 3.20 -18.07
C ASP A 15 12.29 1.70 -17.92
N ARG A 16 12.52 1.21 -16.70
CA ARG A 16 12.76 -0.21 -16.45
C ARG A 16 11.57 -1.04 -16.93
N VAL A 17 11.88 -2.08 -17.69
CA VAL A 17 10.90 -3.05 -18.15
C VAL A 17 10.39 -3.89 -16.98
N SER A 18 9.10 -4.22 -17.03
CA SER A 18 8.48 -5.14 -16.10
C SER A 18 9.18 -6.51 -16.12
N PRO A 19 9.36 -7.17 -14.96
CA PRO A 19 10.02 -8.48 -14.90
C PRO A 19 9.18 -9.62 -15.49
N TYR A 20 7.87 -9.42 -15.71
CA TYR A 20 6.95 -10.45 -16.22
C TYR A 20 5.98 -9.85 -17.24
N GLU A 21 5.61 -10.63 -18.26
CA GLU A 21 4.74 -10.18 -19.37
C GLU A 21 3.35 -9.75 -18.91
N TYR A 22 2.81 -10.38 -17.87
CA TYR A 22 1.50 -10.04 -17.30
C TYR A 22 1.53 -8.82 -16.37
N VAL A 23 2.70 -8.20 -16.13
CA VAL A 23 2.84 -7.08 -15.20
C VAL A 23 2.98 -5.77 -15.95
N GLU A 24 2.12 -4.83 -15.61
CA GLU A 24 2.12 -3.46 -16.12
C GLU A 24 2.49 -2.47 -15.03
N LEU A 25 3.49 -1.63 -15.31
CA LEU A 25 3.90 -0.58 -14.40
C LEU A 25 2.99 0.63 -14.57
N ILE A 26 2.41 1.09 -13.47
CA ILE A 26 1.70 2.36 -13.41
C ILE A 26 2.39 3.28 -12.42
N PHE A 27 2.36 4.59 -12.70
CA PHE A 27 3.05 5.57 -11.87
C PHE A 27 2.06 6.54 -11.24
N GLY A 28 2.24 6.83 -9.96
CA GLY A 28 1.38 7.77 -9.25
C GLY A 28 2.06 8.30 -8.00
N GLN A 29 1.93 9.60 -7.76
CA GLN A 29 2.54 10.28 -6.62
C GLN A 29 1.51 10.55 -5.52
N PRO A 30 1.87 10.38 -4.24
CA PRO A 30 1.01 10.81 -3.13
C PRO A 30 0.91 12.35 -3.06
N PRO A 31 -0.11 12.89 -2.37
CA PRO A 31 -1.11 12.17 -1.59
C PRO A 31 -2.17 11.51 -2.47
N PHE A 32 -2.51 10.26 -2.14
CA PHE A 32 -3.65 9.56 -2.75
C PHE A 32 -4.92 9.87 -1.97
N THR A 33 -6.06 9.95 -2.65
CA THR A 33 -7.38 10.09 -2.00
C THR A 33 -8.27 8.90 -2.36
N VAL A 34 -9.36 8.71 -1.59
CA VAL A 34 -10.31 7.62 -1.86
C VAL A 34 -10.92 7.78 -3.24
N GLU A 35 -11.20 9.02 -3.64
CA GLU A 35 -11.80 9.36 -4.94
C GLU A 35 -10.86 9.00 -6.09
N THR A 36 -9.57 9.39 -6.00
CA THR A 36 -8.59 9.08 -7.04
C THR A 36 -8.30 7.58 -7.15
N GLU A 37 -8.25 6.89 -6.00
CA GLU A 37 -8.07 5.43 -5.96
C GLU A 37 -9.28 4.70 -6.56
N THR A 38 -10.50 5.15 -6.23
CA THR A 38 -11.74 4.59 -6.77
C THR A 38 -11.83 4.79 -8.28
N ALA A 39 -11.46 5.97 -8.78
CA ALA A 39 -11.42 6.26 -10.21
C ALA A 39 -10.43 5.33 -10.93
N LEU A 40 -9.21 5.21 -10.40
CA LEU A 40 -8.17 4.34 -10.95
C LEU A 40 -8.59 2.87 -10.97
N PHE A 41 -9.18 2.36 -9.89
CA PHE A 41 -9.63 0.97 -9.83
C PHE A 41 -10.74 0.67 -10.84
N ARG A 42 -11.64 1.62 -11.07
CA ARG A 42 -12.68 1.48 -12.11
C ARG A 42 -12.09 1.55 -13.51
N GLU A 43 -11.21 2.50 -13.78
CA GLU A 43 -10.56 2.69 -15.08
C GLU A 43 -9.79 1.43 -15.52
N LEU A 44 -9.04 0.84 -14.58
CA LEU A 44 -8.23 -0.35 -14.83
C LEU A 44 -8.98 -1.67 -14.59
N ALA A 45 -10.28 -1.60 -14.27
CA ALA A 45 -11.12 -2.76 -13.93
C ALA A 45 -10.50 -3.70 -12.88
N ILE A 46 -9.91 -3.12 -11.81
CA ILE A 46 -9.27 -3.89 -10.75
C ILE A 46 -10.33 -4.58 -9.89
N ASP A 47 -10.19 -5.88 -9.70
CA ASP A 47 -11.06 -6.72 -8.87
C ASP A 47 -10.40 -7.14 -7.54
N MET A 48 -9.07 -7.08 -7.47
CA MET A 48 -8.27 -7.49 -6.32
C MET A 48 -7.14 -6.50 -6.01
N LEU A 49 -7.04 -6.09 -4.74
CA LEU A 49 -5.94 -5.28 -4.23
C LEU A 49 -4.97 -6.14 -3.42
N ILE A 50 -3.68 -6.11 -3.77
CA ILE A 50 -2.61 -6.71 -2.97
C ILE A 50 -1.77 -5.59 -2.37
N CYS A 51 -1.62 -5.54 -1.05
CA CYS A 51 -0.78 -4.52 -0.42
C CYS A 51 -0.17 -4.98 0.91
N ARG A 52 0.93 -4.35 1.31
CA ARG A 52 1.56 -4.57 2.62
C ARG A 52 0.79 -3.81 3.70
N ASN A 53 0.66 -4.41 4.88
CA ASN A 53 0.13 -3.77 6.08
C ASN A 53 1.15 -2.77 6.66
N LEU A 54 1.40 -1.65 5.96
CA LEU A 54 2.30 -0.60 6.43
C LEU A 54 1.72 0.19 7.62
N GLY A 55 0.39 0.20 7.77
CA GLY A 55 -0.31 1.13 8.65
C GLY A 55 -0.22 2.58 8.18
N GLY A 56 -0.67 3.49 9.05
CA GLY A 56 -0.66 4.93 8.82
C GLY A 56 -1.80 5.43 7.92
N ASN A 57 -2.28 6.63 8.23
CA ASN A 57 -3.35 7.30 7.48
C ASN A 57 -3.03 7.50 5.98
N PRO A 58 -1.79 7.87 5.56
CA PRO A 58 -1.49 8.09 4.15
C PRO A 58 -1.66 6.84 3.25
N SER A 59 -1.59 5.64 3.82
CA SER A 59 -1.71 4.37 3.08
C SER A 59 -3.15 3.85 3.01
N ARG A 60 -4.08 4.46 3.75
CA ARG A 60 -5.46 4.02 3.91
C ARG A 60 -6.37 4.21 2.68
N PRO A 61 -6.23 5.26 1.84
CA PRO A 61 -7.18 5.55 0.76
C PRO A 61 -7.50 4.38 -0.18
N LYS A 62 -6.48 3.62 -0.61
CA LYS A 62 -6.66 2.43 -1.47
C LYS A 62 -7.51 1.32 -0.82
N LEU A 63 -7.42 1.15 0.51
CA LEU A 63 -8.20 0.14 1.22
C LEU A 63 -9.68 0.55 1.32
N ASP A 64 -9.92 1.85 1.51
CA ASP A 64 -11.29 2.37 1.57
C ASP A 64 -11.95 2.39 0.19
N ALA A 65 -11.20 2.73 -0.87
CA ALA A 65 -11.66 2.59 -2.25
C ALA A 65 -11.97 1.13 -2.61
N ALA A 66 -11.08 0.20 -2.29
CA ALA A 66 -11.31 -1.24 -2.52
C ALA A 66 -12.55 -1.74 -1.78
N ARG A 67 -12.75 -1.33 -0.52
CA ARG A 67 -13.96 -1.64 0.26
C ARG A 67 -15.22 -1.06 -0.39
N ALA A 68 -15.19 0.20 -0.84
CA ALA A 68 -16.33 0.85 -1.47
C ALA A 68 -16.75 0.19 -2.79
N LEU A 69 -15.80 -0.44 -3.49
CA LEU A 69 -16.02 -1.18 -4.73
C LEU A 69 -16.32 -2.67 -4.51
N GLY A 70 -16.28 -3.17 -3.27
CA GLY A 70 -16.50 -4.60 -2.97
C GLY A 70 -15.38 -5.51 -3.47
N MET A 71 -14.17 -4.97 -3.67
CA MET A 71 -13.01 -5.70 -4.19
C MET A 71 -12.43 -6.67 -3.15
N GLY A 72 -11.85 -7.77 -3.63
CA GLY A 72 -11.03 -8.64 -2.79
C GLY A 72 -9.75 -7.92 -2.35
N VAL A 73 -9.32 -8.12 -1.10
CA VAL A 73 -8.07 -7.53 -0.60
C VAL A 73 -7.19 -8.62 0.01
N ILE A 74 -5.97 -8.75 -0.52
CA ILE A 74 -4.89 -9.51 0.10
C ILE A 74 -3.98 -8.51 0.82
N LEU A 75 -4.04 -8.54 2.15
CA LEU A 75 -3.18 -7.72 3.00
C LEU A 75 -2.01 -8.58 3.50
N ILE A 76 -0.79 -8.20 3.12
CA ILE A 76 0.43 -8.90 3.55
C ILE A 76 0.77 -8.43 4.97
N ASP A 77 0.86 -9.36 5.91
CA ASP A 77 1.19 -9.09 7.30
C ASP A 77 2.56 -8.44 7.48
N ARG A 78 2.71 -7.72 8.60
CA ARG A 78 4.00 -7.17 9.00
C ARG A 78 4.91 -8.33 9.43
N PRO A 79 6.20 -8.33 9.03
CA PRO A 79 7.15 -9.26 9.60
C PRO A 79 7.27 -9.04 11.13
N PRO A 80 7.63 -10.09 11.90
CA PRO A 80 7.86 -9.95 13.32
C PRO A 80 9.01 -8.98 13.59
N LEU A 81 8.88 -8.21 14.68
CA LEU A 81 9.92 -7.28 15.10
C LEU A 81 11.05 -8.02 15.84
N PRO A 82 12.28 -7.48 15.86
CA PRO A 82 13.38 -8.08 16.59
C PRO A 82 13.07 -8.20 18.09
N ALA A 83 13.52 -9.30 18.69
CA ALA A 83 13.33 -9.55 20.12
C ALA A 83 14.08 -8.50 20.96
N GLY A 84 13.50 -8.11 22.11
CA GLY A 84 14.13 -7.18 23.05
C GLY A 84 14.08 -5.70 22.67
N VAL A 85 13.48 -5.35 21.52
CA VAL A 85 13.33 -3.95 21.10
C VAL A 85 12.08 -3.34 21.75
N ARG A 86 12.26 -2.21 22.44
CA ARG A 86 11.15 -1.41 22.97
C ARG A 86 10.36 -0.81 21.82
N GLN A 87 9.04 -0.98 21.86
CA GLN A 87 8.12 -0.44 20.88
C GLN A 87 7.22 0.60 21.52
N VAL A 88 6.90 1.63 20.75
CA VAL A 88 5.94 2.68 21.11
C VAL A 88 5.04 2.93 19.91
N ALA A 89 3.78 3.28 20.15
CA ALA A 89 2.80 3.48 19.07
C ALA A 89 2.80 4.92 18.54
N GLU A 90 3.15 5.88 19.40
CA GLU A 90 3.04 7.30 19.12
C GLU A 90 4.39 8.00 19.14
N VAL A 91 4.52 9.06 18.34
CA VAL A 91 5.74 9.89 18.29
C VAL A 91 6.07 10.49 19.66
N ARG A 92 5.05 10.90 20.41
CA ARG A 92 5.21 11.45 21.76
C ARG A 92 5.90 10.45 22.70
N ASP A 93 5.52 9.18 22.64
CA ASP A 93 6.10 8.15 23.50
C ASP A 93 7.55 7.85 23.10
N ALA A 94 7.88 7.98 21.81
CA ALA A 94 9.25 7.89 21.34
C ALA A 94 10.12 9.04 21.87
N LEU A 95 9.60 10.27 21.84
CA LEU A 95 10.30 11.44 22.38
C LEU A 95 10.52 11.31 23.89
N ALA A 96 9.47 10.95 24.65
CA ALA A 96 9.58 10.73 26.09
C ALA A 96 10.57 9.61 26.45
N TRP A 97 10.70 8.60 25.59
CA TRP A 97 11.71 7.56 25.77
C TRP A 97 13.13 8.10 25.58
N VAL A 98 13.38 8.87 24.51
CA VAL A 98 14.69 9.48 24.24
C VAL A 98 15.07 10.48 25.33
N ASP A 99 14.12 11.29 25.81
CA ASP A 99 14.34 12.27 26.88
C ASP A 99 14.69 11.61 28.23
N ALA A 100 14.36 10.32 28.40
CA ALA A 100 14.61 9.54 29.60
C ALA A 100 15.86 8.64 29.50
N LEU A 101 16.60 8.66 28.39
CA LEU A 101 17.90 7.99 28.24
C LEU A 101 19.02 8.82 28.87
#